data_AF-A0A968C0E1-F1
#
_entry.id   AF-A0A968C0E1-F1
#
_cell.length_a   1.000
_cell.length_b   1.000
_cell.length_c   1.000
_cell.angle_alpha   90.00
_cell.angle_beta   90.00
_cell.angle_gamma   90.00
#
_symmetry.space_group_name_H-M   'P 1'
#
loop_
_entity.id
_entity.type
_entity.pdbx_description
1 polymer ?
#
loop_
_entity_poly.entity_id
_entity_poly.type
_entity_poly.pdbx_seq_one_letter_code
_entity_poly.pdbx_strand_id
1 'polypeptide(L)' 'MDRVVTIERHILEQQKQHPEATGVLTSLLYDLALAGKLIARETNRAGLTEILGLTGALNIQGEEVA' A
#
# COMPACT_ATOMS: atom_id res chain seq x y z
N MET A 1 -18.96 -19.53 11.86
CA MET A 1 -19.04 -18.36 10.98
C MET A 1 -17.73 -17.63 11.10
N ASP A 2 -16.85 -17.74 10.09
CA ASP A 2 -15.60 -17.00 10.10
C ASP A 2 -15.89 -15.51 9.93
N ARG A 3 -15.45 -14.73 10.92
CA ARG A 3 -15.64 -13.29 10.94
C ARG A 3 -14.58 -12.68 10.03
N VAL A 4 -15.01 -11.98 8.98
CA VAL A 4 -14.08 -11.20 8.15
C VAL A 4 -13.45 -10.10 9.01
N VAL A 5 -12.12 -10.08 9.07
CA VAL A 5 -11.33 -9.04 9.73
C VAL A 5 -10.68 -8.19 8.65
N THR A 6 -10.97 -6.89 8.64
CA THR A 6 -10.30 -5.96 7.71
C THR A 6 -8.88 -5.68 8.17
N ILE A 7 -8.02 -5.25 7.24
CA ILE A 7 -6.65 -4.86 7.57
C ILE A 7 -6.62 -3.72 8.59
N GLU A 8 -7.52 -2.74 8.46
CA GLU A 8 -7.62 -1.61 9.39
C GLU A 8 -8.00 -2.09 10.79
N ARG A 9 -8.98 -3.01 10.88
CA ARG A 9 -9.38 -3.61 12.15
C ARG A 9 -8.23 -4.39 12.79
N HIS A 10 -7.54 -5.21 12.01
CA HIS A 10 -6.40 -5.98 12.49
C HIS A 10 -5.31 -5.07 13.06
N ILE A 11 -4.89 -4.05 12.31
CA ILE A 11 -3.84 -3.10 12.75
C ILE A 11 -4.26 -2.38 14.04
N LEU A 12 -5.50 -1.90 14.13
CA LEU A 12 -6.00 -1.22 15.32
C LEU A 12 -6.07 -2.15 16.54
N GLU A 13 -6.50 -3.41 16.34
CA GLU A 13 -6.52 -4.43 17.40
C GLU A 13 -5.11 -4.80 17.87
N GLN A 14 -4.11 -4.81 16.98
CA GLN A 14 -2.71 -4.97 17.37
C GLN A 14 -2.21 -3.78 18.19
N GLN A 15 -2.42 -2.53 17.74
CA GLN A 15 -1.99 -1.35 18.51
C GLN A 15 -2.56 -1.33 19.93
N LYS A 16 -3.83 -1.72 20.10
CA LYS A 16 -4.49 -1.76 21.42
C LYS A 16 -3.83 -2.74 22.40
N GLN A 17 -3.06 -3.71 21.93
CA GLN A 17 -2.31 -4.64 22.77
C GLN A 17 -1.00 -4.05 23.29
N HIS A 18 -0.63 -2.85 22.85
CA HIS A 18 0.59 -2.13 23.23
C HIS A 18 0.22 -0.79 23.89
N PRO A 19 0.08 -0.71 25.22
CA PRO A 19 -0.30 0.51 25.94
C PRO A 19 0.62 1.72 25.71
N GLU A 20 1.88 1.46 25.39
CA GLU A 20 2.92 2.44 25.06
C GLU A 20 2.86 2.94 23.61
N ALA A 21 2.03 2.32 22.76
CA ALA A 21 1.99 2.66 21.34
C ALA A 21 1.42 4.06 21.11
N THR A 22 2.24 4.89 20.45
CA THR A 22 1.88 6.26 20.08
C THR A 22 0.91 6.36 18.90
N GLY A 23 0.71 5.25 18.17
CA GLY A 23 -0.10 5.20 16.94
C GLY A 23 0.66 5.59 15.67
N VAL A 24 1.93 6.00 15.76
CA VAL A 24 2.73 6.38 14.58
C VAL A 24 2.84 5.23 13.57
N LEU A 25 3.13 4.01 14.05
CA LEU A 25 3.19 2.84 13.17
C LEU A 25 1.83 2.54 12.53
N THR A 26 0.73 2.67 13.28
CA THR A 26 -0.63 2.47 12.75
C THR A 26 -0.94 3.43 11.61
N SER A 27 -0.60 4.71 11.78
CA SER A 27 -0.76 5.71 10.72
C SER A 27 0.05 5.34 9.47
N LEU A 28 1.32 4.94 9.63
CA LEU A 28 2.17 4.49 8.52
C LEU A 28 1.56 3.28 7.79
N LEU A 29 1.02 2.32 8.53
CA LEU A 29 0.39 1.13 7.94
C LEU A 29 -0.92 1.47 7.21
N TYR A 30 -1.67 2.46 7.68
CA TYR A 30 -2.84 2.97 6.97
C TYR A 30 -2.47 3.69 5.67
N ASP A 31 -1.42 4.51 5.69
CA ASP A 31 -0.90 5.17 4.49
C ASP A 31 -0.41 4.15 3.46
N LEU A 32 0.29 3.10 3.90
CA LEU A 32 0.71 1.99 3.03
C LEU A 32 -0.50 1.23 2.44
N ALA A 33 -1.52 0.95 3.26
CA ALA A 33 -2.73 0.30 2.78
C ALA A 33 -3.48 1.15 1.75
N LEU A 34 -3.51 2.47 1.93
CA LEU A 34 -4.06 3.41 0.96
C LEU A 34 -3.26 3.43 -0.34
N ALA A 35 -1.93 3.56 -0.25
CA ALA A 35 -1.04 3.53 -1.42
C ALA A 35 -1.20 2.22 -2.22
N GLY A 36 -1.28 1.08 -1.53
CA GLY A 36 -1.55 -0.22 -2.17
C GLY A 36 -2.88 -0.25 -2.91
N LYS A 37 -3.96 0.29 -2.32
CA LYS A 37 -5.28 0.39 -2.98
C LYS A 37 -5.24 1.30 -4.21
N LEU A 38 -4.48 2.40 -4.16
CA LEU A 38 -4.28 3.30 -5.29
C LEU A 38 -3.51 2.62 -6.43
N ILE A 39 -2.38 1.98 -6.11
CA ILE A 39 -1.60 1.22 -7.10
C ILE A 39 -2.47 0.16 -7.76
N ALA A 40 -3.19 -0.65 -6.97
CA ALA A 40 -4.08 -1.68 -7.51
C ALA A 40 -5.16 -1.10 -8.44
N ARG A 41 -5.72 0.07 -8.11
CA ARG A 41 -6.69 0.76 -8.96
C ARG A 41 -6.07 1.17 -10.31
N GLU A 42 -4.88 1.75 -10.31
CA GLU A 42 -4.21 2.18 -11.54
C GLU A 42 -3.76 0.98 -12.37
N THR A 43 -3.16 -0.05 -11.75
CA THR A 43 -2.75 -1.29 -12.44
C THR A 43 -3.93 -2.02 -13.07
N ASN A 44 -5.08 -2.13 -12.38
CA ASN A 44 -6.28 -2.75 -12.94
C ASN A 44 -6.84 -2.00 -14.16
N ARG A 45 -6.51 -0.72 -14.31
CA ARG A 45 -6.93 0.13 -15.43
C ARG A 45 -5.85 0.32 -16.48
N ALA A 46 -4.62 -0.11 -16.22
CA ALA A 46 -3.44 0.15 -17.05
C ALA A 46 -3.53 -0.44 -18.47
N GLY A 47 -4.39 -1.44 -18.73
CA GLY A 47 -4.68 -1.90 -20.10
C GLY A 47 -5.62 -0.99 -20.89
N LEU A 48 -6.34 -0.09 -20.22
CA LEU A 48 -7.30 0.87 -20.79
C LEU A 48 -6.79 2.31 -20.75
N THR A 49 -5.64 2.55 -20.13
CA THR A 49 -5.02 3.87 -19.91
C THR A 49 -3.53 3.77 -20.24
N GLU A 50 -2.87 4.81 -20.74
CA GLU A 50 -1.45 4.80 -21.17
C GLU A 50 -0.44 4.80 -20.00
N ILE A 51 -0.61 3.93 -18.99
CA ILE A 51 0.26 3.83 -17.81
C ILE A 51 1.34 2.75 -18.01
N LEU A 52 1.23 1.93 -19.06
CA LEU A 52 2.21 0.88 -19.38
C LEU A 52 3.30 1.42 -20.31
N GLY A 53 4.57 1.30 -19.93
CA GLY A 53 5.71 1.64 -20.79
C GLY A 53 6.88 2.22 -19.99
N LEU A 54 8.08 2.11 -20.54
CA LEU A 54 9.28 2.64 -19.90
C LEU A 54 9.18 4.17 -19.79
N THR A 55 9.45 4.69 -18.61
CA THR A 55 9.52 6.14 -18.32
C THR A 55 10.70 6.82 -19.02
N GLY A 56 11.63 6.04 -19.59
CA GLY A 56 12.88 6.52 -20.19
C GLY A 56 13.96 6.92 -19.17
N ALA A 57 13.69 6.74 -17.87
CA ALA A 57 14.64 6.99 -16.81
C ALA A 57 15.42 5.72 -16.42
N LEU A 58 16.66 5.90 -15.96
CA LEU A 58 17.46 4.84 -15.33
C LEU A 58 17.52 5.08 -13.83
N ASN A 59 17.29 4.04 -13.03
CA ASN A 59 17.48 4.14 -11.58
C ASN A 59 18.99 4.10 -11.21
N ILE A 60 19.31 4.30 -9.92
CA ILE A 60 20.70 4.26 -9.44
C ILE A 60 21.35 2.87 -9.56
N GLN A 61 20.54 1.84 -9.82
CA GLN A 61 20.96 0.46 -10.07
C GLN A 61 21.22 0.19 -11.57
N GLY A 62 20.94 1.16 -12.47
CA GLY A 62 21.15 1.04 -13.91
C GLY A 62 20.02 0.33 -14.66
N GLU A 63 18.87 0.13 -14.03
CA GLU A 63 17.69 -0.50 -14.64
C GLU A 63 16.79 0.56 -15.28
N GLU A 64 16.19 0.25 -16.43
CA GLU A 64 15.16 1.10 -17.04
C GLU A 64 13.89 1.06 -16.19
N VAL A 65 13.40 2.25 -15.83
CA VAL A 65 12.21 2.40 -15.00
C VAL A 65 10.97 2.24 -15.88
N ALA A 66 10.22 1.16 -15.63
CA ALA A 66 8.93 0.84 -16.24
C ALA A 66 7.73 1.52 -15.56
#